data_AF-A0A7J8HM90-F1
#
_entry.id   AF-A0A7J8HM90-F1
#
_cell.length_a   1.000
_cell.length_b   1.000
_cell.length_c   1.000
_cell.angle_alpha   90.00
_cell.angle_beta   90.00
_cell.angle_gamma   90.00
#
_symmetry.space_group_name_H-M   'P 1'
#
loop_
_entity.id
_entity.type
_entity.pdbx_description
1 polymer ?
#
loop_
_entity_poly.entity_id
_entity_poly.type
_entity_poly.pdbx_seq_one_letter_code
_entity_poly.pdbx_strand_id
1 'polypeptide(L)'
;MANSVNGRNPGGRGGNPRKGRILGFIDAIQDAVGPPKQAAADRRTVEKTWKLMDKVVRSCQNPKLQLKNSPPYILDILPDTYQHLRLILSKYDDNQKLAQLSENEYFKIYIDSLMKKSKRAIRLFKEGKERMYEEQSQDRRNLTKLSLIFSHMLAEIKAIFPNGQFQGDNFRITKADAAEFWRKFFGDKTIVPWKIFRQCLHEVHQISSGLEAMALKSTIDLTCNDYISVFEFDIFTRLFQPWGSILRNWNFLAVTHPGYMAFLTYDEVKARLQKYSTKPGSYIFRLSCTRLGQWAIGYVTGDGNILQTIPHNKPLFQALIDGSREGL
;
A
#
# COMPACT_ATOMS: atom_id res chain seq x y z
N MET A 1 -46.50 -25.79 45.92
CA MET A 1 -46.51 -27.13 45.30
C MET A 1 -46.54 -26.91 43.79
N ALA A 2 -45.40 -26.89 43.10
CA ALA A 2 -44.67 -28.06 42.56
C ALA A 2 -45.51 -28.85 41.54
N ASN A 3 -45.28 -28.69 40.23
CA ASN A 3 -44.37 -29.57 39.48
C ASN A 3 -44.32 -29.28 37.96
N SER A 4 -43.08 -29.38 37.46
CA SER A 4 -42.61 -29.65 36.09
C SER A 4 -43.22 -30.98 35.55
N VAL A 5 -43.33 -31.29 34.25
CA VAL A 5 -42.27 -31.89 33.41
C VAL A 5 -42.67 -31.98 31.91
N ASN A 6 -41.73 -31.53 31.07
CA ASN A 6 -41.29 -31.93 29.71
C ASN A 6 -42.18 -32.62 28.65
N GLY A 7 -42.04 -32.10 27.42
CA GLY A 7 -42.02 -32.86 26.15
C GLY A 7 -40.95 -32.30 25.19
N ARG A 8 -40.13 -33.17 24.59
CA ARG A 8 -38.90 -32.88 23.80
C ARG A 8 -39.12 -32.85 22.27
N ASN A 9 -38.48 -31.87 21.60
CA ASN A 9 -37.76 -31.82 20.28
C ASN A 9 -38.41 -32.33 18.95
N PRO A 10 -37.98 -31.92 17.72
CA PRO A 10 -36.62 -31.47 17.33
C PRO A 10 -36.46 -30.32 16.29
N GLY A 11 -35.26 -29.69 16.28
CA GLY A 11 -34.40 -29.45 15.11
C GLY A 11 -34.84 -28.52 13.96
N GLY A 12 -34.13 -27.39 13.79
CA GLY A 12 -34.12 -26.62 12.54
C GLY A 12 -33.16 -25.43 12.55
N ARG A 13 -31.92 -25.65 12.09
CA ARG A 13 -30.89 -24.61 11.85
C ARG A 13 -31.27 -23.78 10.60
N GLY A 14 -31.49 -22.48 10.77
CA GLY A 14 -31.56 -21.49 9.68
C GLY A 14 -30.41 -20.48 9.80
N GLY A 15 -29.51 -20.51 8.83
CA GLY A 15 -28.23 -19.79 8.85
C GLY A 15 -28.36 -18.29 8.63
N ASN A 16 -27.68 -17.53 9.49
CA ASN A 16 -27.44 -16.10 9.31
C ASN A 16 -26.24 -15.92 8.36
N PRO A 17 -26.35 -15.16 7.25
CA PRO A 17 -25.23 -14.98 6.34
C PRO A 17 -24.11 -14.16 7.00
N ARG A 18 -22.92 -14.76 6.98
CA ARG A 18 -21.65 -14.24 7.51
C ARG A 18 -21.36 -12.84 6.94
N LYS A 19 -21.53 -11.79 7.76
CA LYS A 19 -20.78 -10.53 7.59
C LYS A 19 -19.29 -10.86 7.78
N GLY A 20 -18.52 -10.75 6.70
CA GLY A 20 -17.08 -10.97 6.72
C GLY A 20 -16.40 -10.03 7.71
N ARG A 21 -15.84 -10.59 8.79
CA ARG A 21 -14.91 -9.92 9.69
C ARG A 21 -13.62 -9.59 8.90
N ILE A 22 -13.55 -8.40 8.33
CA ILE A 22 -12.31 -7.81 7.76
C ILE A 22 -11.68 -6.91 8.83
N LEU A 23 -11.46 -7.45 10.04
CA LEU A 23 -10.81 -6.69 11.11
C LEU A 23 -10.05 -7.65 12.03
N GLY A 24 -8.92 -8.12 11.54
CA GLY A 24 -7.83 -8.65 12.35
C GLY A 24 -6.56 -8.05 11.78
N PHE A 25 -5.60 -7.70 12.63
CA PHE A 25 -4.28 -7.11 12.30
C PHE A 25 -4.19 -5.59 12.23
N ILE A 26 -4.76 -4.91 13.22
CA ILE A 26 -4.18 -3.66 13.71
C ILE A 26 -3.64 -3.99 15.10
N ASP A 27 -2.31 -3.97 15.25
CA ASP A 27 -1.69 -3.84 16.56
C ASP A 27 -2.19 -2.51 17.14
N ALA A 28 -3.19 -2.62 18.01
CA ALA A 28 -3.57 -1.56 18.92
C ALA A 28 -2.48 -1.46 19.99
N ILE A 29 -2.25 -0.23 20.46
CA ILE A 29 -1.30 0.22 21.47
C ILE A 29 0.03 0.72 20.87
N GLN A 30 -0.02 1.93 20.31
CA GLN A 30 1.11 2.85 20.32
C GLN A 30 0.68 4.33 20.38
N ASP A 31 -0.42 4.63 21.07
CA ASP A 31 -0.92 6.02 21.19
C ASP A 31 -0.25 6.84 22.30
N ALA A 32 0.67 6.26 23.09
CA ALA A 32 1.24 6.90 24.28
C ALA A 32 2.74 7.24 24.22
N VAL A 33 3.46 6.89 23.16
CA VAL A 33 4.91 7.16 23.05
C VAL A 33 5.18 7.77 21.69
N GLY A 34 5.89 8.91 21.64
CA GLY A 34 6.34 9.50 20.39
C GLY A 34 7.13 8.49 19.53
N PRO A 35 7.22 8.68 18.21
CA PRO A 35 7.92 7.73 17.36
C PRO A 35 9.34 7.48 17.89
N PRO A 36 9.81 6.21 17.96
CA PRO A 36 11.13 5.91 18.46
C PRO A 36 12.18 6.61 17.59
N LYS A 37 13.20 7.24 18.21
CA LYS A 37 14.32 7.84 17.49
C LYS A 37 14.96 6.78 16.58
N GLN A 38 14.91 6.98 15.27
CA GLN A 38 15.57 6.08 14.33
C GLN A 38 17.08 6.21 14.47
N ALA A 39 17.75 5.07 14.55
CA ALA A 39 19.21 5.03 14.51
C ALA A 39 19.72 5.55 13.16
N ALA A 40 20.95 6.07 13.15
CA ALA A 40 21.62 6.51 11.92
C ALA A 40 21.64 5.39 10.87
N ALA A 41 21.40 5.73 9.61
CA ALA A 41 21.46 4.81 8.49
C ALA A 41 22.90 4.68 7.97
N ASP A 42 23.81 4.25 8.85
CA ASP A 42 25.21 4.05 8.51
C ASP A 42 25.41 2.93 7.47
N ARG A 43 26.59 2.91 6.84
CA ARG A 43 26.94 1.90 5.83
C ARG A 43 26.71 0.48 6.32
N ARG A 44 27.02 0.20 7.60
CA ARG A 44 26.84 -1.11 8.22
C ARG A 44 25.37 -1.52 8.27
N THR A 45 24.47 -0.58 8.60
CA THR A 45 23.03 -0.82 8.66
C THR A 45 22.45 -1.06 7.27
N VAL A 46 22.93 -0.33 6.26
CA VAL A 46 22.54 -0.57 4.86
C VAL A 46 23.00 -1.95 4.39
N GLU A 47 24.26 -2.34 4.65
CA GLU A 47 24.78 -3.68 4.31
C GLU A 47 24.03 -4.81 5.03
N LYS A 48 23.66 -4.61 6.30
CA LYS A 48 22.82 -5.56 7.04
C LYS A 48 21.44 -5.71 6.40
N THR A 49 20.88 -4.60 5.91
CA THR A 49 19.58 -4.59 5.21
C THR A 49 19.67 -5.35 3.89
N TRP A 50 20.76 -5.20 3.13
CA TRP A 50 21.02 -5.99 1.92
C TRP A 50 21.02 -7.49 2.18
N LYS A 51 21.71 -7.94 3.24
CA LYS A 51 21.74 -9.36 3.63
C LYS A 51 20.35 -9.91 3.97
N LEU A 52 19.45 -9.07 4.48
CA LEU A 52 18.07 -9.46 4.75
C LEU A 52 17.25 -9.56 3.45
N MET A 53 17.36 -8.58 2.55
CA MET A 53 16.69 -8.64 1.24
C MET A 53 17.12 -9.87 0.44
N ASP A 54 18.42 -10.15 0.40
CA ASP A 54 18.99 -11.32 -0.28
C ASP A 54 18.47 -12.65 0.29
N LYS A 55 18.23 -12.74 1.61
CA LYS A 55 17.50 -13.88 2.20
C LYS A 55 16.06 -13.99 1.71
N VAL A 56 15.35 -12.86 1.59
CA VAL A 56 13.98 -12.85 1.06
C VAL A 56 13.95 -13.31 -0.40
N VAL A 57 14.87 -12.82 -1.23
CA VAL A 57 15.02 -13.25 -2.63
C VAL A 57 15.22 -14.76 -2.72
N ARG A 58 16.17 -15.32 -1.97
CA ARG A 58 16.38 -16.78 -1.93
C ARG A 58 15.14 -17.57 -1.53
N SER A 59 14.38 -17.10 -0.54
CA SER A 59 13.11 -17.74 -0.17
C SER A 59 12.07 -17.66 -1.30
N CYS A 60 12.03 -16.55 -2.02
CA CYS A 60 11.11 -16.34 -3.15
C CYS A 60 11.51 -17.10 -4.42
N GLN A 61 12.76 -17.52 -4.56
CA GLN A 61 13.25 -18.35 -5.67
C GLN A 61 12.83 -19.83 -5.55
N ASN A 62 12.18 -20.24 -4.47
CA ASN A 62 11.71 -21.62 -4.34
C ASN A 62 10.69 -21.94 -5.45
N PRO A 63 10.95 -22.95 -6.30
CA PRO A 63 10.09 -23.26 -7.46
C PRO A 63 8.67 -23.66 -7.06
N LYS A 64 8.45 -24.18 -5.84
CA LYS A 64 7.12 -24.50 -5.31
C LYS A 64 6.22 -23.27 -5.17
N LEU A 65 6.79 -22.06 -5.08
CA LEU A 65 5.98 -20.85 -5.03
C LEU A 65 5.30 -20.56 -6.37
N GLN A 66 5.93 -20.89 -7.50
CA GLN A 66 5.39 -20.55 -8.83
C GLN A 66 5.02 -19.05 -8.93
N LEU A 67 5.96 -18.16 -8.53
CA LEU A 67 5.74 -16.72 -8.65
C LEU A 67 5.63 -16.34 -10.12
N LYS A 68 4.51 -15.74 -10.51
CA LYS A 68 4.28 -15.21 -11.85
C LYS A 68 5.14 -13.96 -12.05
N ASN A 69 5.75 -13.84 -13.23
CA ASN A 69 6.50 -12.64 -13.62
C ASN A 69 5.53 -11.52 -14.02
N SER A 70 4.81 -11.00 -13.02
CA SER A 70 3.82 -9.93 -13.16
C SER A 70 4.01 -8.92 -12.02
N PRO A 71 3.93 -7.61 -12.28
CA PRO A 71 4.02 -6.61 -11.23
C PRO A 71 2.95 -6.80 -10.12
N PRO A 72 3.33 -6.74 -8.83
CA PRO A 72 4.67 -6.51 -8.28
C PRO A 72 5.50 -7.81 -8.18
N TYR A 73 6.54 -7.94 -9.02
CA TYR A 73 7.39 -9.11 -9.01
C TYR A 73 8.58 -8.92 -8.06
N ILE A 74 8.50 -9.52 -6.86
CA ILE A 74 9.47 -9.31 -5.77
C ILE A 74 10.90 -9.68 -6.15
N LEU A 75 11.07 -10.63 -7.08
CA LEU A 75 12.37 -11.10 -7.56
C LEU A 75 13.08 -10.07 -8.44
N ASP A 76 12.38 -9.09 -9.01
CA ASP A 76 12.98 -7.92 -9.67
C ASP A 76 13.09 -6.74 -8.71
N ILE A 77 12.04 -6.50 -7.91
CA ILE A 77 11.95 -5.34 -7.01
C ILE A 77 13.09 -5.28 -6.00
N LEU A 78 13.43 -6.40 -5.35
CA LEU A 78 14.48 -6.39 -4.32
C LEU A 78 15.89 -6.19 -4.92
N PRO A 79 16.28 -6.85 -6.03
CA PRO A 79 17.49 -6.49 -6.75
C PRO A 79 17.52 -5.04 -7.21
N ASP A 80 16.43 -4.51 -7.77
CA ASP A 80 16.35 -3.10 -8.18
C ASP A 80 16.52 -2.14 -6.99
N THR A 81 15.93 -2.47 -5.84
CA THR A 81 16.10 -1.71 -4.59
C THR A 81 17.57 -1.72 -4.16
N TYR A 82 18.22 -2.88 -4.22
CA TYR A 82 19.65 -2.99 -3.93
C TYR A 82 20.50 -2.14 -4.89
N GLN A 83 20.25 -2.21 -6.20
CA GLN A 83 20.99 -1.41 -7.18
C GLN A 83 20.81 0.09 -6.95
N HIS A 84 19.59 0.51 -6.62
CA HIS A 84 19.32 1.93 -6.34
C HIS A 84 19.97 2.40 -5.05
N LEU A 85 19.97 1.59 -3.98
CA LEU A 85 20.73 1.89 -2.76
C LEU A 85 22.24 1.97 -3.00
N ARG A 86 22.79 1.11 -3.86
CA ARG A 86 24.20 1.20 -4.28
C ARG A 86 24.48 2.48 -5.05
N LEU A 87 23.58 2.87 -5.96
CA LEU A 87 23.68 4.13 -6.69
C LEU A 87 23.71 5.31 -5.71
N ILE A 88 22.81 5.34 -4.73
CA ILE A 88 22.83 6.35 -3.66
C ILE A 88 24.19 6.35 -2.97
N LEU A 89 24.62 5.23 -2.38
CA LEU A 89 25.90 5.17 -1.67
C LEU A 89 27.10 5.59 -2.53
N SER A 90 27.08 5.35 -3.85
CA SER A 90 28.13 5.81 -4.76
C SER A 90 28.19 7.33 -4.96
N LYS A 91 27.08 8.05 -4.70
CA LYS A 91 27.03 9.52 -4.72
C LYS A 91 27.45 10.17 -3.39
N TYR A 92 27.51 9.39 -2.32
CA TYR A 92 27.89 9.80 -0.97
C TYR A 92 29.12 8.98 -0.50
N ASP A 93 30.18 9.00 -1.31
CA ASP A 93 31.35 8.13 -1.23
C ASP A 93 32.45 8.61 -0.27
N ASP A 94 32.47 9.90 0.07
CA ASP A 94 33.34 10.45 1.12
C ASP A 94 32.68 10.46 2.51
N ASN A 95 33.51 10.51 3.57
CA ASN A 95 33.04 10.43 4.95
C ASN A 95 32.07 11.54 5.35
N GLN A 96 32.22 12.74 4.80
CA GLN A 96 31.36 13.88 5.13
C GLN A 96 29.98 13.73 4.50
N LYS A 97 29.92 13.39 3.21
CA LYS A 97 28.67 13.12 2.50
C LYS A 97 27.97 11.89 3.07
N LEU A 98 28.70 10.84 3.42
CA LEU A 98 28.11 9.66 4.04
C LEU A 98 27.50 9.98 5.41
N ALA A 99 28.15 10.84 6.21
CA ALA A 99 27.57 11.33 7.46
C ALA A 99 26.27 12.11 7.21
N GLN A 100 26.25 12.99 6.21
CA GLN A 100 25.03 13.72 5.81
C GLN A 100 23.89 12.77 5.38
N LEU A 101 24.18 11.77 4.55
CA LEU A 101 23.19 10.77 4.15
C LEU A 101 22.68 9.97 5.34
N SER A 102 23.58 9.55 6.23
CA SER A 102 23.23 8.74 7.41
C SER A 102 22.33 9.49 8.39
N GLU A 103 22.39 10.82 8.38
CA GLU A 103 21.57 11.70 9.21
C GLU A 103 20.32 12.25 8.50
N ASN A 104 20.18 12.03 7.19
CA ASN A 104 18.99 12.42 6.44
C ASN A 104 17.74 11.72 7.03
N GLU A 105 16.74 12.52 7.43
CA GLU A 105 15.54 12.05 8.14
C GLU A 105 14.79 10.98 7.36
N TYR A 106 14.52 11.24 6.07
CA TYR A 106 13.84 10.30 5.20
C TYR A 106 14.64 9.01 5.02
N PHE A 107 15.95 9.09 4.75
CA PHE A 107 16.79 7.91 4.52
C PHE A 107 16.86 6.99 5.75
N LYS A 108 16.94 7.56 6.96
CA LYS A 108 16.85 6.80 8.23
C LYS A 108 15.56 6.00 8.34
N ILE A 109 14.42 6.66 8.11
CA ILE A 109 13.10 6.02 8.17
C ILE A 109 12.96 4.95 7.09
N TYR A 110 13.45 5.24 5.87
CA TYR A 110 13.42 4.31 4.75
C TYR A 110 14.18 3.01 5.05
N ILE A 111 15.43 3.11 5.51
CA ILE A 111 16.28 1.95 5.81
C ILE A 111 15.72 1.13 6.97
N ASP A 112 15.24 1.78 8.04
CA ASP A 112 14.58 1.09 9.15
C ASP A 112 13.32 0.35 8.68
N SER A 113 12.47 0.99 7.88
CA SER A 113 11.28 0.35 7.29
C SER A 113 11.66 -0.84 6.42
N LEU A 114 12.66 -0.69 5.53
CA LEU A 114 13.09 -1.75 4.61
C LEU A 114 13.62 -2.96 5.37
N MET A 115 14.39 -2.72 6.42
CA MET A 115 14.88 -3.76 7.32
C MET A 115 13.74 -4.46 8.06
N LYS A 116 12.75 -3.73 8.60
CA LYS A 116 11.57 -4.29 9.28
C LYS A 116 10.72 -5.13 8.32
N LYS A 117 10.44 -4.64 7.11
CA LYS A 117 9.68 -5.38 6.09
C LYS A 117 10.42 -6.64 5.63
N SER A 118 11.74 -6.56 5.43
CA SER A 118 12.57 -7.74 5.09
C SER A 118 12.56 -8.80 6.19
N LYS A 119 12.69 -8.41 7.47
CA LYS A 119 12.56 -9.34 8.61
C LYS A 119 11.18 -9.98 8.68
N ARG A 120 10.12 -9.20 8.41
CA ARG A 120 8.74 -9.69 8.37
C ARG A 120 8.53 -10.71 7.26
N ALA A 121 9.07 -10.47 6.07
CA ALA A 121 9.03 -11.44 4.97
C ALA A 121 9.74 -12.75 5.33
N ILE A 122 10.94 -12.68 5.91
CA ILE A 122 11.66 -13.88 6.38
C ILE A 122 10.84 -14.65 7.43
N ARG A 123 10.22 -13.93 8.38
CA ARG A 123 9.37 -14.53 9.42
C ARG A 123 8.15 -15.22 8.81
N LEU A 124 7.51 -14.58 7.82
CA LEU A 124 6.37 -15.13 7.10
C LEU A 124 6.71 -16.49 6.47
N PHE A 125 7.87 -16.62 5.82
CA PHE A 125 8.32 -17.92 5.30
C PHE A 125 8.54 -18.97 6.40
N LYS A 126 9.16 -18.56 7.52
CA LYS A 126 9.43 -19.45 8.65
C LYS A 126 8.17 -19.99 9.32
N GLU A 127 7.14 -19.15 9.46
CA GLU A 127 5.87 -19.47 10.13
C GLU A 127 4.85 -20.10 9.18
N GLY A 128 4.81 -19.64 7.93
CA GLY A 128 3.93 -20.13 6.87
C GLY A 128 4.24 -21.57 6.43
N LYS A 129 5.54 -21.92 6.35
CA LYS A 129 6.00 -23.26 5.90
C LYS A 129 5.29 -23.68 4.61
N GLU A 130 4.64 -24.86 4.59
CA GLU A 130 3.95 -25.40 3.42
C GLU A 130 2.82 -24.49 2.92
N ARG A 131 2.17 -23.72 3.80
CA ARG A 131 1.11 -22.78 3.41
C ARG A 131 1.61 -21.69 2.48
N MET A 132 2.92 -21.41 2.42
CA MET A 132 3.48 -20.48 1.45
C MET A 132 3.28 -20.94 -0.01
N TYR A 133 3.21 -22.26 -0.22
CA TYR A 133 3.11 -22.86 -1.55
C TYR A 133 1.65 -23.03 -2.01
N GLU A 134 0.70 -22.90 -1.09
CA GLU A 134 -0.73 -22.87 -1.39
C GLU A 134 -1.13 -21.47 -1.91
N GLU A 135 -1.42 -21.32 -3.21
CA GLU A 135 -1.67 -20.02 -3.86
C GLU A 135 -2.79 -19.21 -3.16
N GLN A 136 -3.79 -19.90 -2.63
CA GLN A 136 -4.96 -19.28 -1.99
C GLN A 136 -4.82 -19.05 -0.48
N SER A 137 -3.69 -19.44 0.12
CA SER A 137 -3.49 -19.31 1.56
C SER A 137 -3.36 -17.86 2.00
N GLN A 138 -3.64 -17.61 3.28
CA GLN A 138 -3.45 -16.28 3.86
C GLN A 138 -1.97 -15.87 3.86
N ASP A 139 -1.06 -16.82 4.05
CA ASP A 139 0.39 -16.56 4.04
C ASP A 139 0.86 -16.12 2.65
N ARG A 140 0.32 -16.73 1.58
CA ARG A 140 0.64 -16.33 0.21
C ARG A 140 0.05 -14.97 -0.18
N ARG A 141 -1.15 -14.64 0.30
CA ARG A 141 -1.71 -13.29 0.19
C ARG A 141 -0.89 -12.25 0.95
N ASN A 142 -0.37 -12.60 2.13
CA ASN A 142 0.51 -11.73 2.90
C ASN A 142 1.83 -11.46 2.16
N LEU A 143 2.40 -12.44 1.46
CA LEU A 143 3.57 -12.25 0.60
C LEU A 143 3.28 -11.32 -0.58
N THR A 144 2.11 -11.47 -1.20
CA THR A 144 1.65 -10.59 -2.29
C THR A 144 1.52 -9.14 -1.81
N LYS A 145 0.91 -8.93 -0.63
CA LYS A 145 0.85 -7.61 0.00
C LYS A 145 2.23 -7.04 0.32
N LEU A 146 3.15 -7.85 0.84
CA LEU A 146 4.55 -7.42 1.06
C LEU A 146 5.25 -7.05 -0.24
N SER A 147 4.99 -7.78 -1.33
CA SER A 147 5.55 -7.47 -2.66
C SER A 147 5.06 -6.11 -3.18
N LEU A 148 3.77 -5.79 -2.98
CA LEU A 148 3.23 -4.44 -3.24
C LEU A 148 3.94 -3.36 -2.40
N ILE A 149 4.11 -3.60 -1.09
CA ILE A 149 4.80 -2.65 -0.21
C ILE A 149 6.24 -2.41 -0.68
N PHE A 150 7.01 -3.47 -1.00
CA PHE A 150 8.37 -3.29 -1.55
C PHE A 150 8.35 -2.52 -2.88
N SER A 151 7.35 -2.75 -3.74
CA SER A 151 7.17 -1.98 -4.98
C SER A 151 6.95 -0.49 -4.71
N HIS A 152 6.12 -0.16 -3.72
CA HIS A 152 5.87 1.23 -3.33
C HIS A 152 7.12 1.88 -2.73
N MET A 153 7.83 1.17 -1.85
CA MET A 153 9.10 1.64 -1.28
C MET A 153 10.16 1.88 -2.37
N LEU A 154 10.27 1.01 -3.37
CA LEU A 154 11.20 1.19 -4.49
C LEU A 154 10.85 2.42 -5.33
N ALA A 155 9.56 2.62 -5.62
CA ALA A 155 9.12 3.77 -6.39
C ALA A 155 9.35 5.08 -5.62
N GLU A 156 9.08 5.09 -4.32
CA GLU A 156 9.31 6.24 -3.46
C GLU A 156 10.78 6.62 -3.39
N ILE A 157 11.69 5.67 -3.08
CA ILE A 157 13.12 5.98 -3.00
C ILE A 157 13.67 6.50 -4.33
N LYS A 158 13.21 5.95 -5.47
CA LYS A 158 13.59 6.43 -6.80
C LYS A 158 13.11 7.87 -7.06
N ALA A 159 11.98 8.26 -6.49
CA ALA A 159 11.41 9.61 -6.63
C ALA A 159 12.06 10.62 -5.68
N ILE A 160 12.46 10.20 -4.48
CA ILE A 160 13.14 11.05 -3.49
C ILE A 160 14.65 11.15 -3.76
N PHE A 161 15.26 10.09 -4.30
CA PHE A 161 16.67 10.04 -4.71
C PHE A 161 16.83 9.81 -6.23
N PRO A 162 16.32 10.70 -7.09
CA PRO A 162 16.52 10.56 -8.53
C PRO A 162 18.02 10.53 -8.85
N ASN A 163 18.44 9.54 -9.64
CA ASN A 163 19.85 9.30 -9.97
C ASN A 163 20.79 9.15 -8.75
N GLY A 164 20.25 8.75 -7.60
CA GLY A 164 20.98 8.52 -6.36
C GLY A 164 21.26 9.77 -5.52
N GLN A 165 20.73 10.94 -5.91
CA GLN A 165 20.92 12.19 -5.16
C GLN A 165 19.62 12.60 -4.49
N PHE A 166 19.70 12.99 -3.22
CA PHE A 166 18.53 13.48 -2.49
C PHE A 166 17.94 14.72 -3.15
N GLN A 167 16.65 14.67 -3.46
CA GLN A 167 15.85 15.80 -3.96
C GLN A 167 14.47 15.85 -3.29
N GLY A 168 14.35 15.30 -2.08
CA GLY A 168 13.08 15.24 -1.35
C GLY A 168 12.56 16.60 -0.88
N ASP A 169 13.45 17.59 -0.75
CA ASP A 169 13.16 18.99 -0.47
C ASP A 169 12.60 19.73 -1.68
N ASN A 170 12.97 19.31 -2.89
CA ASN A 170 12.52 19.88 -4.16
C ASN A 170 11.42 19.02 -4.84
N PHE A 171 10.80 18.10 -4.09
CA PHE A 171 9.76 17.24 -4.65
C PHE A 171 8.54 18.04 -5.10
N ARG A 172 8.12 17.85 -6.36
CA ARG A 172 6.98 18.58 -6.93
C ARG A 172 5.68 17.79 -6.80
N ILE A 173 4.83 18.21 -5.86
CA ILE A 173 3.44 17.73 -5.80
C ILE A 173 2.67 18.20 -7.04
N THR A 174 1.91 17.29 -7.64
CA THR A 174 1.26 17.45 -8.95
C THR A 174 0.05 18.39 -8.88
N LYS A 175 -0.72 18.35 -7.79
CA LYS A 175 -1.93 19.19 -7.61
C LYS A 175 -1.55 20.45 -6.83
N ALA A 176 -1.79 21.63 -7.41
CA ALA A 176 -1.37 22.92 -6.85
C ALA A 176 -1.90 23.15 -5.42
N ASP A 177 -3.19 22.95 -5.18
CA ASP A 177 -3.80 23.15 -3.85
C ASP A 177 -3.20 22.21 -2.79
N ALA A 178 -2.89 20.97 -3.19
CA ALA A 178 -2.22 20.01 -2.31
C ALA A 178 -0.76 20.43 -2.03
N ALA A 179 -0.05 20.94 -3.04
CA ALA A 179 1.30 21.46 -2.88
C ALA A 179 1.32 22.65 -1.90
N GLU A 180 0.34 23.54 -1.99
CA GLU A 180 0.20 24.66 -1.06
C GLU A 180 -0.05 24.18 0.38
N PHE A 181 -0.93 23.19 0.56
CA PHE A 181 -1.14 22.57 1.87
C PHE A 181 0.17 22.02 2.46
N TRP A 182 0.91 21.21 1.69
CA TRP A 182 2.14 20.60 2.18
C TRP A 182 3.17 21.66 2.58
N ARG A 183 3.39 22.65 1.71
CA ARG A 183 4.31 23.76 1.97
C ARG A 183 3.89 24.56 3.21
N LYS A 184 2.60 24.84 3.39
CA LYS A 184 2.08 25.61 4.54
C LYS A 184 2.35 24.92 5.87
N PHE A 185 2.11 23.61 5.96
CA PHE A 185 2.17 22.87 7.22
C PHE A 185 3.51 22.21 7.50
N PHE A 186 4.25 21.84 6.46
CA PHE A 186 5.47 21.02 6.58
C PHE A 186 6.70 21.65 5.92
N GLY A 187 6.54 22.77 5.19
CA GLY A 187 7.63 23.39 4.44
C GLY A 187 8.24 22.41 3.44
N ASP A 188 9.57 22.27 3.52
CA ASP A 188 10.36 21.43 2.61
C ASP A 188 10.60 20.01 3.19
N LYS A 189 9.84 19.61 4.22
CA LYS A 189 9.94 18.26 4.79
C LYS A 189 9.54 17.22 3.75
N THR A 190 10.37 16.19 3.61
CA THR A 190 10.10 15.05 2.73
C THR A 190 9.15 14.03 3.36
N ILE A 191 9.12 13.94 4.70
CA ILE A 191 8.37 12.92 5.43
C ILE A 191 7.95 13.45 6.80
N VAL A 192 6.75 13.07 7.26
CA VAL A 192 6.21 13.49 8.56
C VAL A 192 5.55 12.32 9.28
N PRO A 193 5.55 12.25 10.63
CA PRO A 193 4.82 11.23 11.36
C PRO A 193 3.31 11.31 11.07
N TRP A 194 2.63 10.16 10.96
CA TRP A 194 1.18 10.09 10.72
C TRP A 194 0.37 10.97 11.68
N LYS A 195 0.73 10.99 12.97
CA LYS A 195 0.04 11.79 13.99
C LYS A 195 0.03 13.28 13.65
N ILE A 196 1.17 13.80 13.20
CA ILE A 196 1.33 15.21 12.81
C ILE A 196 0.58 15.47 11.50
N PHE A 197 0.76 14.59 10.51
CA PHE A 197 0.04 14.69 9.24
C PHE A 197 -1.47 14.76 9.43
N ARG A 198 -2.02 13.84 10.23
CA ARG A 198 -3.45 13.77 10.55
C ARG A 198 -3.96 15.07 11.18
N GLN A 199 -3.22 15.63 12.12
CA GLN A 199 -3.61 16.86 12.82
C GLN A 199 -3.69 18.04 11.83
N CYS A 200 -2.66 18.24 11.02
CA CYS A 200 -2.64 19.32 10.03
C CYS A 200 -3.68 19.12 8.93
N LEU A 201 -3.89 17.87 8.46
CA LEU A 201 -4.92 17.59 7.46
C LEU A 201 -6.32 17.90 8.01
N HIS A 202 -6.58 17.60 9.29
CA HIS A 202 -7.85 17.86 9.95
C HIS A 202 -8.23 19.35 9.99
N GLU A 203 -7.25 20.26 10.04
CA GLU A 203 -7.49 21.70 10.01
C GLU A 203 -8.11 22.19 8.69
N VAL A 204 -7.86 21.47 7.59
CA VAL A 204 -8.37 21.82 6.25
C VAL A 204 -9.49 20.90 5.80
N HIS A 205 -9.39 19.61 6.13
CA HIS A 205 -10.33 18.56 5.78
C HIS A 205 -10.73 17.79 7.03
N GLN A 206 -11.93 18.05 7.53
CA GLN A 206 -12.45 17.45 8.76
C GLN A 206 -12.46 15.91 8.69
N ILE A 207 -11.90 15.28 9.72
CA ILE A 207 -11.87 13.82 9.91
C ILE A 207 -12.82 13.49 11.07
N SER A 208 -13.87 12.75 10.78
CA SER A 208 -15.06 12.59 11.64
C SER A 208 -14.84 11.61 12.79
N SER A 209 -13.92 10.66 12.67
CA SER A 209 -13.71 9.63 13.70
C SER A 209 -12.31 9.01 13.70
N GLY A 210 -11.97 8.31 14.79
CA GLY A 210 -10.75 7.51 14.86
C GLY A 210 -10.71 6.36 13.85
N LEU A 211 -11.85 5.71 13.58
CA LEU A 211 -11.93 4.65 12.57
C LEU A 211 -11.69 5.19 11.16
N GLU A 212 -12.25 6.36 10.85
CA GLU A 212 -11.98 7.05 9.59
C GLU A 212 -10.51 7.41 9.45
N ALA A 213 -9.88 7.91 10.53
CA ALA A 213 -8.45 8.19 10.54
C ALA A 213 -7.61 6.93 10.27
N MET A 214 -7.96 5.77 10.85
CA MET A 214 -7.25 4.51 10.59
C MET A 214 -7.44 4.00 9.16
N ALA A 215 -8.64 4.13 8.61
CA ALA A 215 -8.91 3.80 7.21
C ALA A 215 -8.12 4.72 6.27
N LEU A 216 -8.08 6.02 6.56
CA LEU A 216 -7.33 7.01 5.80
C LEU A 216 -5.83 6.70 5.84
N LYS A 217 -5.28 6.43 7.03
CA LYS A 217 -3.88 6.00 7.19
C LYS A 217 -3.57 4.80 6.31
N SER A 218 -4.39 3.75 6.37
CA SER A 218 -4.15 2.54 5.57
C SER A 218 -4.30 2.74 4.05
N THR A 219 -4.86 3.88 3.63
CA THR A 219 -4.91 4.28 2.21
C THR A 219 -3.69 5.11 1.80
N ILE A 220 -3.22 6.03 2.64
CA ILE A 220 -2.11 6.96 2.32
C ILE A 220 -0.74 6.32 2.59
N ASP A 221 -0.58 5.61 3.71
CA ASP A 221 0.68 4.99 4.14
C ASP A 221 0.95 3.69 3.33
N LEU A 222 1.35 3.88 2.08
CA LEU A 222 1.61 2.81 1.10
C LEU A 222 2.82 1.96 1.51
N THR A 223 3.80 2.56 2.19
CA THR A 223 4.99 1.87 2.70
C THR A 223 4.77 1.21 4.07
N CYS A 224 3.62 1.45 4.69
CA CYS A 224 3.16 0.92 5.97
C CYS A 224 4.20 1.14 7.08
N ASN A 225 4.67 2.37 7.26
CA ASN A 225 5.74 2.72 8.20
C ASN A 225 5.33 3.73 9.28
N ASP A 226 4.05 4.13 9.33
CA ASP A 226 3.49 5.12 10.26
C ASP A 226 3.94 6.58 10.02
N TYR A 227 4.54 6.83 8.85
CA TYR A 227 4.87 8.14 8.33
C TYR A 227 4.11 8.37 7.02
N ILE A 228 3.98 9.64 6.64
CA ILE A 228 3.50 10.04 5.33
C ILE A 228 4.62 10.81 4.65
N SER A 229 5.10 10.31 3.52
CA SER A 229 6.03 11.05 2.68
C SER A 229 5.32 12.02 1.74
N VAL A 230 6.05 13.04 1.27
CA VAL A 230 5.57 13.97 0.22
C VAL A 230 5.15 13.23 -1.05
N PHE A 231 5.79 12.09 -1.33
CA PHE A 231 5.48 11.21 -2.46
C PHE A 231 4.16 10.45 -2.26
N GLU A 232 3.95 9.85 -1.09
CA GLU A 232 2.68 9.18 -0.73
C GLU A 232 1.51 10.19 -0.75
N PHE A 233 1.76 11.41 -0.28
CA PHE A 233 0.79 12.49 -0.33
C PHE A 233 0.46 12.94 -1.77
N ASP A 234 1.45 13.08 -2.66
CA ASP A 234 1.20 13.33 -4.09
C ASP A 234 0.33 12.24 -4.72
N ILE A 235 0.66 10.96 -4.46
CA ILE A 235 -0.13 9.83 -4.96
C ILE A 235 -1.57 9.92 -4.49
N PHE A 236 -1.79 10.10 -3.19
CA PHE A 236 -3.14 10.19 -2.62
C PHE A 236 -3.95 11.33 -3.25
N THR A 237 -3.35 12.52 -3.36
CA THR A 237 -4.04 13.72 -3.86
C THR A 237 -4.36 13.65 -5.35
N ARG A 238 -3.55 12.93 -6.15
CA ARG A 238 -3.87 12.64 -7.54
C ARG A 238 -5.00 11.63 -7.69
N LEU A 239 -5.05 10.61 -6.83
CA LEU A 239 -6.06 9.54 -6.90
C LEU A 239 -7.45 10.05 -6.52
N PHE A 240 -7.55 10.88 -5.47
CA PHE A 240 -8.82 11.32 -4.88
C PHE A 240 -9.17 12.79 -5.13
N GLN A 241 -8.53 13.40 -6.12
CA GLN A 241 -8.83 14.76 -6.59
C GLN A 241 -10.32 14.96 -6.94
N PRO A 242 -10.85 16.20 -6.88
CA PRO A 242 -10.17 17.46 -6.54
C PRO A 242 -9.91 17.66 -5.04
N TRP A 243 -8.94 18.52 -4.71
CA TRP A 243 -8.47 18.76 -3.33
C TRP A 243 -9.59 19.21 -2.39
N GLY A 244 -10.43 20.18 -2.80
CA GLY A 244 -11.48 20.75 -1.94
C GLY A 244 -12.55 19.75 -1.46
N SER A 245 -12.62 18.54 -2.03
CA SER A 245 -13.53 17.47 -1.60
C SER A 245 -12.81 16.14 -1.37
N ILE A 246 -11.49 16.17 -1.14
CA ILE A 246 -10.62 14.99 -1.19
C ILE A 246 -11.06 13.85 -0.26
N LEU A 247 -11.44 14.15 1.00
CA LEU A 247 -11.88 13.12 1.95
C LEU A 247 -13.25 12.54 1.59
N ARG A 248 -14.16 13.38 1.09
CA ARG A 248 -15.46 12.92 0.57
C ARG A 248 -15.25 12.00 -0.64
N ASN A 249 -14.38 12.38 -1.56
CA ASN A 249 -14.04 11.58 -2.75
C ASN A 249 -13.41 10.24 -2.37
N TRP A 250 -12.45 10.26 -1.44
CA TRP A 250 -11.86 9.07 -0.87
C TRP A 250 -12.90 8.18 -0.19
N ASN A 251 -13.81 8.74 0.60
CA ASN A 251 -14.86 7.97 1.27
C ASN A 251 -15.78 7.28 0.25
N PHE A 252 -16.24 8.01 -0.77
CA PHE A 252 -17.10 7.47 -1.82
C PHE A 252 -16.39 6.42 -2.68
N LEU A 253 -15.11 6.61 -3.00
CA LEU A 253 -14.39 5.72 -3.91
C LEU A 253 -13.73 4.53 -3.22
N ALA A 254 -13.24 4.68 -1.98
CA ALA A 254 -12.40 3.68 -1.33
C ALA A 254 -13.00 3.09 -0.05
N VAL A 255 -13.88 3.82 0.65
CA VAL A 255 -14.49 3.33 1.90
C VAL A 255 -15.82 2.63 1.62
N THR A 256 -16.65 3.22 0.75
CA THR A 256 -18.03 2.77 0.52
C THR A 256 -18.24 2.09 -0.83
N HIS A 257 -17.36 2.29 -1.80
CA HIS A 257 -17.54 1.71 -3.14
C HIS A 257 -17.28 0.19 -3.15
N PRO A 258 -18.24 -0.66 -3.57
CA PRO A 258 -18.06 -2.11 -3.59
C PRO A 258 -17.07 -2.59 -4.65
N GLY A 259 -16.86 -1.79 -5.69
CA GLY A 259 -15.88 -2.05 -6.75
C GLY A 259 -14.42 -1.77 -6.36
N TYR A 260 -14.16 -1.05 -5.26
CA TYR A 260 -12.79 -0.76 -4.85
C TYR A 260 -12.13 -1.99 -4.22
N MET A 261 -10.91 -2.27 -4.68
CA MET A 261 -10.09 -3.37 -4.19
C MET A 261 -8.72 -2.84 -3.76
N ALA A 262 -8.55 -2.67 -2.44
CA ALA A 262 -7.26 -2.30 -1.86
C ALA A 262 -6.24 -3.45 -2.01
N PHE A 263 -4.99 -3.10 -2.32
CA PHE A 263 -3.86 -4.03 -2.39
C PHE A 263 -4.09 -5.27 -3.27
N LEU A 264 -4.66 -5.08 -4.46
CA LEU A 264 -4.93 -6.16 -5.41
C LEU A 264 -4.00 -6.02 -6.63
N THR A 265 -3.54 -7.13 -7.19
CA THR A 265 -2.65 -7.17 -8.37
C THR A 265 -3.43 -7.31 -9.68
N TYR A 266 -2.73 -7.20 -10.82
CA TYR A 266 -3.35 -7.44 -12.14
C TYR A 266 -3.94 -8.85 -12.24
N ASP A 267 -3.19 -9.86 -11.80
CA ASP A 267 -3.59 -11.27 -11.87
C ASP A 267 -4.76 -11.58 -10.93
N GLU A 268 -4.76 -11.00 -9.73
CA GLU A 268 -5.88 -11.15 -8.80
C GLU A 268 -7.16 -10.48 -9.32
N VAL A 269 -7.05 -9.36 -10.06
CA VAL A 269 -8.21 -8.73 -10.71
C VAL A 269 -8.81 -9.71 -11.71
N LYS A 270 -7.96 -10.29 -12.57
CA LYS A 270 -8.39 -11.28 -13.57
C LYS A 270 -9.04 -12.50 -12.91
N ALA A 271 -8.40 -13.09 -11.90
CA ALA A 271 -8.93 -14.24 -11.19
C ALA A 271 -10.27 -13.95 -10.48
N ARG A 272 -10.45 -12.72 -9.96
CA ARG A 272 -11.69 -12.32 -9.30
C ARG A 272 -12.83 -12.11 -10.29
N LEU A 273 -12.57 -11.43 -11.40
CA LEU A 273 -13.57 -11.17 -12.45
C LEU A 273 -13.91 -12.40 -13.28
N GLN A 274 -13.05 -13.42 -13.32
CA GLN A 274 -13.32 -14.69 -13.99
C GLN A 274 -14.62 -15.36 -13.52
N LYS A 275 -14.99 -15.17 -12.25
CA LYS A 275 -16.25 -15.70 -11.68
C LYS A 275 -17.50 -15.02 -12.24
N TYR A 276 -17.33 -13.88 -12.92
CA TYR A 276 -18.37 -13.05 -13.50
C TYR A 276 -18.24 -12.97 -15.03
N SER A 277 -17.49 -13.87 -15.67
CA SER A 277 -17.25 -13.82 -17.12
C SER A 277 -18.52 -13.92 -17.96
N THR A 278 -19.62 -14.45 -17.41
CA THR A 278 -20.93 -14.52 -18.06
C THR A 278 -21.82 -13.30 -17.77
N LYS A 279 -21.29 -12.30 -17.05
CA LYS A 279 -22.00 -11.07 -16.67
C LYS A 279 -21.20 -9.84 -17.13
N PRO A 280 -21.35 -9.44 -18.41
CA PRO A 280 -20.79 -8.20 -18.93
C PRO A 280 -21.15 -7.00 -18.05
N GLY A 281 -20.25 -6.03 -17.94
CA GLY A 281 -20.40 -4.88 -17.04
C GLY A 281 -19.94 -5.12 -15.60
N SER A 282 -19.49 -6.34 -15.26
CA SER A 282 -18.91 -6.61 -13.94
C SER A 282 -17.53 -5.99 -13.85
N TYR A 283 -17.32 -5.08 -12.90
CA TYR A 283 -16.05 -4.34 -12.77
C TYR A 283 -15.55 -4.24 -11.33
N ILE A 284 -14.24 -4.00 -11.22
CA ILE A 284 -13.53 -3.63 -10.00
C ILE A 284 -12.41 -2.65 -10.35
N PHE A 285 -11.97 -1.84 -9.41
CA PHE A 285 -10.83 -0.94 -9.61
C PHE A 285 -9.90 -0.90 -8.41
N ARG A 286 -8.66 -0.53 -8.69
CA ARG A 286 -7.54 -0.52 -7.74
C ARG A 286 -6.50 0.51 -8.13
N LEU A 287 -5.54 0.75 -7.24
CA LEU A 287 -4.35 1.51 -7.58
C LEU A 287 -3.49 0.72 -8.58
N SER A 288 -2.91 1.40 -9.56
CA SER A 288 -1.91 0.81 -10.43
C SER A 288 -0.56 0.72 -9.70
N CYS A 289 0.03 -0.48 -9.66
CA CYS A 289 1.35 -0.69 -9.06
C CYS A 289 2.50 -0.24 -9.98
N THR A 290 2.26 -0.18 -11.30
CA THR A 290 3.27 0.26 -12.29
C THR A 290 3.17 1.74 -12.64
N ARG A 291 2.02 2.36 -12.37
CA ARG A 291 1.79 3.80 -12.59
C ARG A 291 1.17 4.42 -11.33
N LEU A 292 1.99 4.61 -10.30
CA LEU A 292 1.51 5.13 -9.01
C LEU A 292 0.87 6.52 -9.17
N GLY A 293 -0.21 6.74 -8.42
CA GLY A 293 -1.09 7.90 -8.57
C GLY A 293 -2.06 7.81 -9.75
N GLN A 294 -2.21 6.63 -10.37
CA GLN A 294 -3.23 6.33 -11.37
C GLN A 294 -4.06 5.10 -10.96
N TRP A 295 -5.30 5.08 -11.42
CA TRP A 295 -6.24 3.98 -11.22
C TRP A 295 -6.10 2.93 -12.32
N ALA A 296 -6.37 1.67 -11.99
CA ALA A 296 -6.58 0.59 -12.94
C ALA A 296 -7.98 0.01 -12.72
N ILE A 297 -8.79 -0.05 -13.78
CA ILE A 297 -10.16 -0.55 -13.78
C ILE A 297 -10.19 -1.85 -14.57
N GLY A 298 -10.56 -2.95 -13.93
CA GLY A 298 -10.82 -4.22 -14.59
C GLY A 298 -12.31 -4.43 -14.79
N TYR A 299 -12.72 -4.89 -15.97
CA TYR A 299 -14.13 -5.15 -16.28
C TYR A 299 -14.31 -6.34 -17.23
N VAL A 300 -15.52 -6.89 -17.26
CA VAL A 300 -15.94 -7.99 -18.14
C VAL A 300 -16.64 -7.42 -19.37
N THR A 301 -16.11 -7.70 -20.55
CA THR A 301 -16.65 -7.25 -21.85
C THR A 301 -17.85 -8.09 -22.31
N GLY A 302 -18.55 -7.63 -23.35
CA GLY A 302 -19.73 -8.32 -23.90
C GLY A 302 -19.47 -9.74 -24.43
N ASP A 303 -18.24 -10.02 -24.86
CA ASP A 303 -17.76 -11.33 -25.31
C ASP A 303 -17.16 -12.19 -24.17
N GLY A 304 -17.28 -11.74 -22.92
CA GLY A 304 -16.82 -12.47 -21.73
C GLY A 304 -15.32 -12.40 -21.44
N ASN A 305 -14.58 -11.56 -22.17
CA ASN A 305 -13.19 -11.27 -21.89
C ASN A 305 -13.02 -10.34 -20.68
N ILE A 306 -11.82 -10.34 -20.08
CA ILE A 306 -11.48 -9.47 -18.95
C ILE A 306 -10.39 -8.52 -19.39
N LEU A 307 -10.70 -7.23 -19.42
CA LEU A 307 -9.76 -6.17 -19.76
C LEU A 307 -9.45 -5.31 -18.53
N GLN A 308 -8.26 -4.72 -18.51
CA GLN A 308 -7.87 -3.71 -17.52
C GLN A 308 -7.39 -2.44 -18.22
N THR A 309 -7.93 -1.29 -17.83
CA THR A 309 -7.58 0.01 -18.41
C THR A 309 -7.13 0.98 -17.33
N ILE A 310 -6.34 1.97 -17.74
CA ILE A 310 -5.91 3.08 -16.88
C ILE A 310 -6.55 4.36 -17.45
N PRO A 311 -7.43 5.05 -16.71
CA PRO A 311 -8.02 6.29 -17.19
C PRO A 311 -6.95 7.35 -17.48
N HIS A 312 -7.01 7.94 -18.67
CA HIS A 312 -6.08 8.99 -19.11
C HIS A 312 -6.72 10.37 -18.96
N ASN A 313 -6.01 11.30 -18.31
CA ASN A 313 -6.40 12.72 -18.16
C ASN A 313 -7.83 12.96 -17.63
N LYS A 314 -8.40 12.00 -16.88
CA LYS A 314 -9.72 12.12 -16.26
C LYS A 314 -9.72 11.59 -14.82
N PRO A 315 -10.43 12.25 -13.87
CA PRO A 315 -10.64 11.71 -12.52
C PRO A 315 -11.42 10.38 -12.55
N LEU A 316 -11.25 9.55 -11.52
CA LEU A 316 -11.89 8.24 -11.46
C LEU A 316 -13.43 8.32 -11.53
N PHE A 317 -14.06 9.29 -10.86
CA PHE A 317 -15.52 9.44 -10.92
C PHE A 317 -16.02 9.61 -12.36
N GLN A 318 -15.35 10.45 -13.15
CA GLN A 318 -15.73 10.65 -14.54
C GLN A 318 -15.54 9.37 -15.36
N ALA A 319 -14.42 8.66 -15.15
CA ALA A 319 -14.16 7.39 -15.82
C ALA A 319 -15.24 6.33 -15.51
N LEU A 320 -15.70 6.26 -14.26
CA LEU A 320 -16.78 5.33 -13.86
C LEU A 320 -18.14 5.73 -14.43
N ILE A 321 -18.45 7.03 -14.46
CA ILE A 321 -19.69 7.54 -15.06
C ILE A 321 -19.73 7.28 -16.58
N ASP A 322 -18.62 7.57 -17.27
CA ASP A 322 -18.48 7.33 -18.71
C ASP A 322 -18.65 5.83 -19.01
N GLY A 323 -17.92 4.96 -18.29
CA GLY A 323 -18.01 3.50 -18.46
C GLY A 323 -19.42 2.96 -18.20
N SER A 324 -20.12 3.48 -17.18
CA SER A 324 -21.50 3.10 -16.90
C SER A 324 -22.47 3.50 -18.02
N ARG A 325 -22.23 4.61 -18.73
CA ARG A 325 -23.05 5.05 -19.88
C ARG A 325 -22.76 4.20 -21.11
N GLU A 326 -21.53 3.73 -21.25
CA GLU A 326 -21.08 2.85 -22.34
C GLU A 326 -21.45 1.37 -22.11
N GLY A 327 -21.95 1.02 -20.92
CA GLY A 327 -22.33 -0.35 -20.55
C GLY A 327 -21.13 -1.26 -20.26
N LEU A 328 -20.00 -0.69 -19.86
CA LEU A 328 -18.74 -1.38 -19.55
C LEU A 328 -18.62 -1.89 -18.11
#